data_AF-A0A9C7PPI1-F1
#
_entry.id   AF-A0A9C7PPI1-F1
#
_cell.length_a   1.000
_cell.length_b   1.000
_cell.length_c   1.000
_cell.angle_alpha   90.00
_cell.angle_beta   90.00
_cell.angle_gamma   90.00
#
_symmetry.space_group_name_H-M   'P 1'
#
loop_
_entity.id
_entity.type
_entity.pdbx_description
1 polymer ?
#
loop_
_entity_poly.entity_id
_entity_poly.type
_entity_poly.pdbx_seq_one_letter_code
_entity_poly.pdbx_strand_id
1 'polypeptide(L)'
;MSPYTNHRADEFGGSLENRCRFGLMVYEEIRRQVGDDFIVGFRFVVDEKGGDHLDFEDCLRIAGLFESSGLIDFFNGIYGNVDTEIALAVDNMPGMASPSAPWLKRVGEFKQHVGLPVFHAARITDIATAAMRSPRTCWTWSL
;
A
#
# COMPACT_ATOMS: atom_id res chain seq x y z
N MET A 1 3.98 -1.17 10.69
CA MET A 1 2.66 -1.69 11.14
C MET A 1 2.69 -3.20 11.31
N SER A 2 3.58 -3.94 10.65
CA SER A 2 3.72 -5.39 10.75
C SER A 2 3.89 -5.91 12.19
N PRO A 3 3.25 -7.04 12.56
CA PRO A 3 3.41 -7.64 13.89
C PRO A 3 4.80 -8.31 14.02
N TYR A 4 5.43 -8.62 12.89
CA TYR A 4 6.81 -9.14 12.81
C TYR A 4 7.84 -8.22 13.48
N THR A 5 7.70 -6.90 13.32
CA THR A 5 8.68 -5.92 13.84
C THR A 5 8.19 -5.19 15.08
N ASN A 6 6.87 -5.09 15.27
CA ASN A 6 6.29 -4.36 16.40
C ASN A 6 5.80 -5.32 17.48
N HIS A 7 6.67 -5.57 18.46
CA HIS A 7 6.36 -6.35 19.67
C HIS A 7 6.06 -5.48 20.90
N ARG A 8 5.68 -4.20 20.70
CA ARG A 8 5.38 -3.31 21.81
C ARG A 8 4.12 -3.77 22.55
N ALA A 9 4.09 -3.53 23.86
CA ALA A 9 2.93 -3.80 24.73
C ALA A 9 2.22 -2.53 25.20
N ASP A 10 2.58 -1.37 24.65
CA ASP A 10 1.94 -0.08 24.94
C ASP A 10 0.84 0.25 23.92
N GLU A 11 0.35 1.49 23.93
CA GLU A 11 -0.73 1.96 23.05
C GLU A 11 -0.38 1.97 21.55
N PHE A 12 0.88 1.69 21.19
CA PHE A 12 1.37 1.62 19.81
C PHE A 12 1.64 0.18 19.34
N GLY A 13 1.32 -0.83 20.16
CA GLY A 13 1.53 -2.24 19.86
C GLY A 13 0.33 -3.14 20.19
N GLY A 14 0.49 -4.43 19.94
CA GLY A 14 -0.57 -5.42 20.09
C GLY A 14 -1.58 -5.38 18.94
N SER A 15 -2.75 -4.76 19.16
CA SER A 15 -3.84 -4.77 18.16
C SER A 15 -3.45 -4.05 16.87
N LEU A 16 -4.15 -4.37 15.77
CA LEU A 16 -3.93 -3.71 14.47
C LEU A 16 -4.13 -2.19 14.59
N GLU A 17 -5.15 -1.76 15.32
CA GLU A 17 -5.52 -0.37 15.53
C GLU A 17 -4.42 0.38 16.28
N ASN A 18 -3.86 -0.21 17.34
CA ASN A 18 -2.74 0.37 18.06
C ASN A 18 -1.47 0.45 17.20
N ARG A 19 -1.19 -0.58 16.39
CA ARG A 19 -0.07 -0.56 15.44
C ARG A 19 -0.24 0.51 14.35
N CYS A 20 -1.48 0.88 14.02
CA CYS A 20 -1.78 1.96 13.06
C CYS A 20 -1.79 3.36 13.68
N ARG A 21 -1.99 3.47 15.00
CA ARG A 21 -2.13 4.73 15.74
C ARG A 21 -1.04 5.73 15.39
N PHE A 22 0.22 5.30 15.44
CA PHE A 22 1.34 6.18 15.12
C PHE A 22 1.28 6.73 13.69
N GLY A 23 0.92 5.88 12.72
CA GLY A 23 0.75 6.30 11.33
C GLY A 23 -0.36 7.35 11.20
N LEU A 24 -1.53 7.10 11.80
CA LEU A 24 -2.65 8.05 11.78
C LEU A 24 -2.25 9.41 12.37
N MET A 25 -1.58 9.43 13.53
CA MET A 25 -1.09 10.67 14.16
C MET A 25 -0.15 11.46 13.24
N VAL A 26 0.71 10.77 12.49
CA VAL A 26 1.61 11.42 11.52
C VAL A 26 0.80 12.07 10.40
N TYR A 27 -0.21 11.38 9.85
CA TYR A 27 -1.04 11.95 8.79
C TYR A 27 -1.95 13.07 9.29
N GLU A 28 -2.45 13.00 10.53
CA GLU A 28 -3.16 14.11 11.18
C GLU A 28 -2.29 15.36 11.27
N GLU A 29 -1.04 15.20 11.71
CA GLU A 29 -0.10 16.33 11.78
C GLU A 29 0.29 16.85 10.40
N ILE A 30 0.49 15.97 9.41
CA ILE A 30 0.72 16.39 8.01
C ILE A 30 -0.45 17.25 7.54
N ARG A 31 -1.70 16.78 7.70
CA ARG A 31 -2.90 17.53 7.31
C ARG A 31 -3.01 18.87 8.01
N ARG A 32 -2.68 18.94 9.31
CA ARG A 32 -2.66 20.19 10.06
C ARG A 32 -1.68 21.22 9.46
N GLN A 33 -0.55 20.77 8.92
CA GLN A 33 0.49 21.64 8.36
C GLN A 33 0.21 22.04 6.90
N VAL A 34 -0.32 21.14 6.09
CA VAL A 34 -0.50 21.36 4.63
C VAL A 34 -1.91 21.82 4.24
N GLY A 35 -2.90 21.60 5.11
CA GLY A 35 -4.31 21.86 4.82
C GLY A 35 -4.96 20.83 3.89
N ASP A 36 -6.23 21.09 3.53
CA ASP A 36 -7.05 20.15 2.77
C ASP A 36 -6.80 20.22 1.25
N ASP A 37 -6.27 21.34 0.76
CA ASP A 37 -6.02 21.57 -0.68
C ASP A 37 -4.75 20.87 -1.19
N PHE A 38 -3.94 20.30 -0.29
CA PHE A 38 -2.70 19.60 -0.65
C PHE A 38 -2.92 18.10 -0.76
N ILE A 39 -2.45 17.48 -1.85
CA ILE A 39 -2.61 16.04 -2.07
C ILE A 39 -1.62 15.26 -1.20
N VAL A 40 -2.13 14.36 -0.37
CA VAL A 40 -1.36 13.49 0.52
C VAL A 40 -1.61 12.03 0.16
N GLY A 41 -0.54 11.31 -0.18
CA GLY A 41 -0.61 9.89 -0.54
C GLY A 41 -0.05 8.98 0.53
N PHE A 42 -0.60 7.77 0.62
CA PHE A 42 -0.06 6.72 1.48
C PHE A 42 0.64 5.63 0.68
N ARG A 43 1.98 5.59 0.78
CA ARG A 43 2.77 4.47 0.26
C ARG A 43 2.69 3.29 1.22
N PHE A 44 2.03 2.23 0.76
CA PHE A 44 1.57 1.14 1.61
C PHE A 44 1.77 -0.23 0.95
N VAL A 45 2.14 -1.23 1.75
CA VAL A 45 2.29 -2.61 1.28
C VAL A 45 0.92 -3.26 1.20
N VAL A 46 0.49 -3.68 0.01
CA VAL A 46 -0.82 -4.31 -0.17
C VAL A 46 -0.86 -5.76 0.32
N ASP A 47 0.30 -6.44 0.38
CA ASP A 47 0.44 -7.84 0.81
C ASP A 47 1.93 -8.10 1.15
N GLU A 48 2.24 -8.49 2.40
CA GLU A 48 3.61 -8.83 2.87
C GLU A 48 3.92 -10.34 2.77
N LYS A 49 3.15 -11.12 2.00
CA LYS A 49 3.22 -12.59 1.87
C LYS A 49 2.78 -13.39 3.11
N GLY A 50 2.22 -12.75 4.13
CA GLY A 50 1.72 -13.41 5.34
C GLY A 50 2.81 -14.11 6.16
N GLY A 51 2.41 -15.06 7.01
CA GLY A 51 3.29 -15.66 8.01
C GLY A 51 3.30 -14.80 9.29
N ASP A 52 4.49 -14.46 9.78
CA ASP A 52 4.65 -13.55 10.93
C ASP A 52 4.45 -12.06 10.54
N HIS A 53 4.27 -11.78 9.24
CA HIS A 53 4.07 -10.45 8.66
C HIS A 53 2.57 -10.11 8.49
N LEU A 54 2.26 -8.98 7.84
CA LEU A 54 0.88 -8.66 7.46
C LEU A 54 0.40 -9.59 6.35
N ASP A 55 -0.79 -10.16 6.53
CA ASP A 55 -1.51 -10.78 5.43
C ASP A 55 -2.31 -9.74 4.64
N PHE A 56 -2.91 -10.18 3.53
CA PHE A 56 -3.70 -9.32 2.67
C PHE A 56 -4.92 -8.71 3.39
N GLU A 57 -5.56 -9.48 4.28
CA GLU A 57 -6.76 -9.05 5.00
C GLU A 57 -6.45 -7.98 6.05
N ASP A 58 -5.35 -8.15 6.79
CA ASP A 58 -4.81 -7.11 7.67
C ASP A 58 -4.48 -5.86 6.87
N CYS A 59 -3.90 -5.99 5.67
CA CYS A 59 -3.62 -4.86 4.80
C CYS A 59 -4.91 -4.14 4.35
N LEU A 60 -5.99 -4.87 4.05
CA LEU A 60 -7.29 -4.29 3.75
C LEU A 60 -7.89 -3.56 4.95
N ARG A 61 -7.79 -4.14 6.15
CA ARG A 61 -8.25 -3.50 7.39
C ARG A 61 -7.49 -2.20 7.67
N ILE A 62 -6.17 -2.20 7.48
CA ILE A 62 -5.34 -1.00 7.60
C ILE A 62 -5.78 0.04 6.57
N ALA A 63 -5.93 -0.35 5.30
CA ALA A 63 -6.38 0.57 4.26
C ALA A 63 -7.74 1.21 4.58
N GLY A 64 -8.69 0.42 5.09
CA GLY A 64 -9.98 0.92 5.55
C GLY A 64 -9.88 1.94 6.70
N LEU A 65 -8.98 1.73 7.66
CA LEU A 65 -8.73 2.70 8.74
C LEU A 65 -8.22 4.03 8.18
N PHE A 66 -7.22 4.00 7.29
CA PHE A 66 -6.67 5.21 6.67
C PHE A 66 -7.67 5.90 5.74
N GLU A 67 -8.43 5.15 4.95
CA GLU A 67 -9.47 5.71 4.10
C GLU A 67 -10.59 6.38 4.94
N SER A 68 -11.06 5.73 5.99
CA SER A 68 -12.10 6.27 6.88
C SER A 68 -11.66 7.51 7.67
N SER A 69 -10.34 7.68 7.87
CA SER A 69 -9.79 8.86 8.54
C SER A 69 -9.90 10.14 7.71
N GLY A 70 -10.07 10.02 6.38
CA GLY A 70 -10.08 11.16 5.46
C GLY A 70 -8.72 11.87 5.33
N LEU A 71 -7.65 11.31 5.90
CA LEU A 71 -6.35 11.98 5.94
C LEU A 71 -5.53 11.79 4.66
N ILE A 72 -5.92 10.90 3.76
CA ILE A 72 -5.16 10.54 2.56
C ILE A 72 -6.06 10.59 1.32
N ASP A 73 -5.47 10.94 0.18
CA ASP A 73 -6.19 11.10 -1.09
C ASP A 73 -5.95 9.92 -2.05
N PHE A 74 -4.87 9.17 -1.86
CA PHE A 74 -4.55 8.03 -2.70
C PHE A 74 -3.64 7.02 -1.99
N PHE A 75 -3.67 5.78 -2.47
CA PHE A 75 -2.70 4.76 -2.10
C PHE A 75 -1.62 4.60 -3.17
N ASN A 76 -0.38 4.45 -2.76
CA ASN A 76 0.71 3.95 -3.60
C ASN A 76 1.05 2.53 -3.12
N GLY A 77 0.50 1.53 -3.81
CA GLY A 77 0.59 0.12 -3.44
C GLY A 77 1.92 -0.50 -3.85
N ILE A 78 2.62 -1.07 -2.87
CA ILE A 78 3.80 -1.92 -3.07
C ILE A 78 3.52 -3.35 -2.58
N TYR A 79 4.35 -4.31 -2.98
CA TYR A 79 4.19 -5.71 -2.59
C TYR A 79 5.45 -6.22 -1.90
N GLY A 80 5.29 -7.15 -0.97
CA GLY A 80 6.39 -7.78 -0.24
C GLY A 80 6.98 -6.90 0.86
N ASN A 81 8.00 -7.44 1.52
CA ASN A 81 8.73 -6.78 2.61
C ASN A 81 10.17 -6.46 2.20
N VAL A 82 10.88 -5.78 3.10
CA VAL A 82 12.28 -5.36 2.91
C VAL A 82 13.20 -5.95 3.98
N ASP A 83 12.75 -6.98 4.69
CA ASP A 83 13.45 -7.54 5.84
C ASP A 83 14.68 -8.37 5.45
N THR A 84 14.69 -8.91 4.23
CA THR A 84 15.84 -9.64 3.66
C THR A 84 16.20 -9.09 2.28
N GLU A 85 17.48 -9.23 1.90
CA GLU A 85 17.94 -8.84 0.56
C GLU A 85 17.17 -9.56 -0.56
N ILE A 86 16.79 -10.82 -0.33
CA ILE A 86 16.03 -11.61 -1.30
C ILE A 86 14.61 -11.06 -1.42
N ALA A 87 13.90 -10.82 -0.31
CA ALA A 87 12.56 -10.24 -0.35
C ALA A 87 12.56 -8.85 -1.00
N LEU A 88 13.56 -8.03 -0.70
CA LEU A 88 13.75 -6.74 -1.33
C LEU A 88 13.96 -6.86 -2.84
N ALA A 89 14.89 -7.71 -3.29
CA ALA A 89 15.30 -7.80 -4.69
C ALA A 89 14.32 -8.58 -5.59
N VAL A 90 13.56 -9.50 -5.01
CA VAL A 90 12.62 -10.35 -5.76
C VAL A 90 11.19 -9.80 -5.68
N ASP A 91 10.77 -9.34 -4.50
CA ASP A 91 9.37 -9.00 -4.26
C ASP A 91 9.13 -7.49 -4.32
N ASN A 92 9.86 -6.71 -3.52
CA ASN A 92 9.60 -5.27 -3.44
C ASN A 92 10.11 -4.50 -4.66
N MET A 93 11.31 -4.85 -5.13
CA MET A 93 11.98 -4.22 -6.26
C MET A 93 12.37 -5.27 -7.32
N PRO A 94 11.38 -5.88 -7.99
CA PRO A 94 11.63 -6.96 -8.94
C PRO A 94 12.55 -6.48 -10.07
N GLY A 95 13.64 -7.23 -10.29
CA GLY A 95 14.65 -6.92 -11.30
C GLY A 95 14.32 -7.42 -12.71
N MET A 96 15.33 -7.39 -13.60
CA MET A 96 15.16 -7.79 -15.01
C MET A 96 14.72 -9.23 -15.23
N ALA A 97 14.99 -10.13 -14.28
CA ALA A 97 14.61 -11.53 -14.32
C ALA A 97 13.12 -11.79 -14.02
N SER A 98 12.43 -10.82 -13.41
CA SER A 98 11.02 -10.97 -13.04
C SER A 98 10.09 -10.68 -14.23
N PRO A 99 8.91 -11.31 -14.29
CA PRO A 99 7.86 -10.96 -15.27
C PRO A 99 7.51 -9.47 -15.24
N SER A 100 6.95 -8.96 -16.33
CA SER A 100 6.38 -7.62 -16.36
C SER A 100 5.18 -7.53 -15.41
N ALA A 101 5.08 -6.43 -14.67
CA ALA A 101 4.01 -6.12 -13.71
C ALA A 101 3.58 -7.30 -12.81
N PRO A 102 4.52 -7.94 -12.08
CA PRO A 102 4.28 -9.21 -11.39
C PRO A 102 3.19 -9.11 -10.32
N TRP A 103 2.99 -7.91 -9.75
CA TRP A 103 2.06 -7.66 -8.65
C TRP A 103 0.79 -6.91 -9.07
N LEU A 104 0.62 -6.61 -10.36
CA LEU A 104 -0.52 -5.85 -10.87
C LEU A 104 -1.86 -6.52 -10.54
N LYS A 105 -1.92 -7.85 -10.58
CA LYS A 105 -3.12 -8.60 -10.21
C LYS A 105 -3.50 -8.36 -8.74
N ARG A 106 -2.53 -8.44 -7.83
CA ARG A 106 -2.78 -8.28 -6.39
C ARG A 106 -3.17 -6.84 -6.05
N VAL A 107 -2.52 -5.85 -6.67
CA VAL A 107 -2.93 -4.45 -6.49
C VAL A 107 -4.30 -4.18 -7.12
N GLY A 108 -4.62 -4.85 -8.24
CA GLY A 108 -5.95 -4.80 -8.84
C GLY A 108 -7.04 -5.39 -7.94
N GLU A 109 -6.73 -6.41 -7.14
CA GLU A 109 -7.60 -6.97 -6.10
C GLU A 109 -7.76 -6.01 -4.92
N PHE A 110 -6.66 -5.43 -4.43
CA PHE A 110 -6.69 -4.40 -3.39
C PHE A 110 -7.59 -3.22 -3.80
N LYS A 111 -7.48 -2.76 -5.05
CA LYS A 111 -8.29 -1.65 -5.56
C LYS A 111 -9.80 -1.94 -5.57
N GLN A 112 -10.22 -3.20 -5.57
CA GLN A 112 -11.65 -3.55 -5.48
C GLN A 112 -12.24 -3.29 -4.09
N HIS A 113 -11.38 -3.14 -3.07
CA HIS A 113 -11.77 -3.00 -1.67
C HIS A 113 -11.62 -1.57 -1.13
N VAL A 114 -11.00 -0.66 -1.89
CA VAL A 114 -10.81 0.75 -1.50
C VAL A 114 -11.47 1.69 -2.51
N GLY A 115 -12.07 2.76 -2.01
CA GLY A 115 -12.66 3.83 -2.81
C GLY A 115 -11.60 4.74 -3.43
N LEU A 116 -10.53 5.07 -2.69
CA LEU A 116 -9.49 6.00 -3.11
C LEU A 116 -8.67 5.51 -4.33
N PRO A 117 -8.15 6.42 -5.17
CA PRO A 117 -7.19 6.09 -6.23
C PRO A 117 -6.02 5.23 -5.73
N VAL A 118 -5.58 4.27 -6.54
CA VAL A 118 -4.45 3.39 -6.23
C VAL A 118 -3.44 3.45 -7.36
N PHE A 119 -2.20 3.82 -7.04
CA PHE A 119 -1.05 3.75 -7.94
C PHE A 119 -0.21 2.52 -7.63
N HIS A 120 0.40 1.94 -8.65
CA HIS A 120 1.34 0.85 -8.51
C HIS A 120 2.50 1.02 -9.48
N ALA A 121 3.71 0.84 -8.97
CA ALA A 121 4.92 0.92 -9.76
C ALA A 121 5.87 -0.22 -9.37
N ALA A 122 5.67 -1.40 -9.97
CA ALA A 122 6.64 -2.48 -9.94
C ALA A 122 6.72 -3.13 -11.32
N ARG A 123 7.86 -2.95 -12.00
CA ARG A 123 8.15 -3.56 -13.33
C ARG A 123 7.10 -3.29 -14.41
N ILE A 124 6.59 -2.07 -14.49
CA ILE A 124 5.77 -1.59 -15.62
C ILE A 124 6.71 -0.81 -16.55
N THR A 125 7.24 -1.49 -17.57
CA THR A 125 8.29 -0.94 -18.45
C THR A 125 7.82 -0.56 -19.84
N ASP A 126 6.57 -0.84 -20.18
CA ASP A 126 5.99 -0.58 -21.49
C ASP A 126 4.56 -0.05 -21.38
N ILE A 127 4.13 0.69 -22.41
CA ILE A 127 2.82 1.35 -22.45
C ILE A 127 1.69 0.32 -22.49
N ALA A 128 1.87 -0.83 -23.13
CA ALA A 128 0.82 -1.84 -23.22
C ALA A 128 0.49 -2.40 -21.83
N THR A 129 1.53 -2.69 -21.03
CA THR A 129 1.40 -3.09 -19.62
C THR A 129 0.81 -1.96 -18.78
N ALA A 130 1.23 -0.71 -18.96
CA ALA A 130 0.65 0.43 -18.24
C ALA A 130 -0.84 0.66 -18.57
N ALA A 131 -1.24 0.38 -19.82
CA ALA A 131 -2.61 0.48 -20.30
C ALA A 131 -3.47 -0.74 -19.91
N MET A 132 -2.88 -1.82 -19.36
CA MET A 132 -3.65 -2.96 -18.89
C MET A 132 -4.54 -2.53 -17.73
N ARG A 133 -5.82 -2.36 -18.06
CA ARG A 133 -6.87 -2.13 -17.09
C ARG A 133 -7.25 -3.46 -16.46
N SER A 134 -7.20 -3.55 -15.14
CA SER A 134 -8.04 -4.52 -14.44
C SER A 134 -9.49 -4.23 -14.88
N PRO A 135 -10.30 -5.25 -15.23
CA PRO A 135 -11.63 -5.06 -15.85
C PRO A 135 -12.65 -4.23 -15.04
N ARG A 136 -12.28 -3.71 -13.86
CA ARG A 136 -13.07 -2.79 -13.04
C ARG A 136 -12.39 -1.46 -12.69
N THR A 137 -11.16 -1.18 -13.15
CA THR A 137 -10.43 0.05 -12.80
C THR A 137 -10.36 0.98 -14.00
N CYS A 138 -11.29 1.94 -14.04
CA CYS A 138 -11.21 3.11 -14.90
C CYS A 138 -10.19 4.09 -14.32
N TRP A 139 -9.08 4.29 -15.01
CA TRP A 139 -8.41 5.59 -15.09
C TRP A 139 -7.93 5.75 -16.54
N THR A 140 -8.44 6.76 -17.24
CA THR A 140 -7.83 7.34 -18.45
C THR A 140 -7.16 8.62 -17.97
N TRP A 141 -5.86 8.75 -18.21
CA TRP A 141 -5.29 10.05 -18.43
C TRP A 141 -5.71 10.45 -19.85
N SER A 142 -6.79 11.22 -19.97
CA SER A 142 -7.04 11.98 -21.19
C SER A 142 -6.23 13.27 -21.07
N LEU A 143 -5.20 13.38 -21.90
CA LEU A 143 -4.66 14.68 -22.30
C LEU A 143 -5.74 15.45 -23.06
#